data_AF-A0A379VQ48-F1
#
_entry.id   AF-A0A379VQ48-F1
#
_cell.length_a   1.000
_cell.length_b   1.000
_cell.length_c   1.000
_cell.angle_alpha   90.00
_cell.angle_beta   90.00
_cell.angle_gamma   90.00
#
_symmetry.space_group_name_H-M   'P 1'
#
loop_
_entity.id
_entity.type
_entity.pdbx_description
1 polymer ?
#
loop_
_entity_poly.entity_id
_entity_poly.type
_entity_poly.pdbx_seq_one_letter_code
_entity_poly.pdbx_strand_id
1 'polypeptide(L)'
;MTVSRSVAEQKPKVIALQQAIAGQLALTATADIHLWDDYFAPGYGVPNDAGMEAVKLLASLEGVLLDPVYTGKAMAGLIDGISQKRFNDDGPILFIHTGGAPALFAYHPHV
;
A
#
# COMPACT_ATOMS: atom_id res chain seq x y z
N MET A 1 -0.55 -0.39 -4.12
CA MET A 1 -0.31 -1.64 -3.36
C MET A 1 -1.65 -2.22 -2.99
N THR A 2 -1.85 -3.52 -3.22
CA THR A 2 -2.98 -4.24 -2.61
C THR A 2 -2.54 -4.81 -1.27
N VAL A 3 -3.43 -4.82 -0.28
CA VAL A 3 -3.14 -5.30 1.09
C VAL A 3 -4.05 -6.47 1.51
N SER A 4 -4.77 -7.06 0.56
CA SER A 4 -5.78 -8.07 0.88
C SER A 4 -5.94 -9.20 -0.13
N ARG A 5 -5.56 -8.99 -1.40
CA ARG A 5 -5.89 -9.87 -2.52
C ARG A 5 -4.81 -9.76 -3.59
N SER A 6 -4.77 -10.76 -4.47
CA SER A 6 -3.91 -10.73 -5.66
C SER A 6 -4.31 -9.61 -6.64
N VAL A 7 -3.42 -9.26 -7.57
CA VAL A 7 -3.72 -8.34 -8.68
C VAL A 7 -4.88 -8.86 -9.52
N ALA A 8 -4.93 -10.17 -9.78
CA ALA A 8 -5.99 -10.80 -10.57
C ALA A 8 -7.38 -10.55 -9.96
N GLU A 9 -7.49 -10.58 -8.64
CA GLU A 9 -8.75 -10.36 -7.92
C GLU A 9 -9.06 -8.87 -7.66
N GLN A 10 -8.02 -8.05 -7.47
CA GLN A 10 -8.18 -6.65 -7.06
C GLN A 10 -8.34 -5.71 -8.27
N LYS A 11 -7.63 -5.95 -9.38
CA LYS A 11 -7.62 -5.06 -10.55
C LYS A 11 -9.02 -4.84 -11.16
N PRO A 12 -9.88 -5.87 -11.36
CA PRO A 12 -11.23 -5.66 -11.89
C PRO A 12 -12.08 -4.75 -11.00
N LYS A 13 -11.90 -4.81 -9.67
CA LYS A 13 -12.64 -3.98 -8.71
C LYS A 13 -12.21 -2.51 -8.80
N VAL A 14 -10.91 -2.26 -8.92
CA VAL A 14 -10.37 -0.90 -9.07
C VAL A 14 -10.80 -0.29 -10.40
N ILE A 15 -10.79 -1.06 -11.48
CA ILE A 15 -11.28 -0.61 -12.80
C ILE A 15 -12.77 -0.25 -12.70
N ALA A 16 -13.60 -1.09 -12.08
CA ALA A 16 -15.02 -0.80 -11.91
C ALA A 16 -15.26 0.52 -11.15
N LEU A 17 -14.50 0.79 -10.08
CA LEU A 17 -14.56 2.04 -9.35
C LEU A 17 -14.09 3.24 -10.18
N GLN A 18 -12.98 3.09 -10.91
CA GLN A 18 -12.46 4.13 -11.81
C GLN A 18 -13.50 4.53 -12.86
N GLN A 19 -14.13 3.55 -13.52
CA GLN A 19 -15.14 3.80 -14.54
C GLN A 19 -16.42 4.41 -13.95
N ALA A 20 -16.86 3.95 -12.77
CA ALA A 20 -18.02 4.54 -12.09
C ALA A 20 -17.79 6.01 -11.73
N ILE A 21 -16.61 6.36 -11.20
CA ILE A 21 -16.25 7.75 -10.88
C ILE A 21 -16.13 8.59 -12.17
N ALA A 22 -15.48 8.06 -13.21
CA ALA A 22 -15.35 8.75 -14.49
C ALA A 22 -16.72 9.08 -15.10
N GLY A 23 -17.68 8.14 -15.04
CA GLY A 23 -19.05 8.37 -15.47
C GLY A 23 -19.75 9.49 -14.69
N GLN A 24 -19.57 9.57 -13.37
CA GLN A 24 -20.12 10.67 -12.56
C GLN A 24 -19.51 12.03 -12.89
N LEU A 25 -18.25 12.05 -13.35
CA LEU A 25 -17.53 13.26 -13.73
C LEU A 25 -17.66 13.60 -15.23
N ALA A 26 -18.44 12.84 -16.00
CA ALA A 26 -18.52 12.95 -17.46
C ALA A 26 -17.16 12.89 -18.17
N LEU A 27 -16.28 12.01 -17.69
CA LEU A 27 -14.94 11.75 -18.23
C LEU A 27 -14.81 10.32 -18.77
N THR A 28 -13.84 10.12 -19.66
CA THR A 28 -13.39 8.79 -20.08
C THR A 28 -12.09 8.45 -19.36
N ALA A 29 -12.10 7.45 -18.48
CA ALA A 29 -10.88 6.98 -17.84
C ALA A 29 -10.17 5.94 -18.72
N THR A 30 -8.96 6.29 -19.18
CA THR A 30 -8.10 5.43 -20.03
C THR A 30 -6.78 5.05 -19.36
N ALA A 31 -6.48 5.63 -18.20
CA ALA A 31 -5.23 5.39 -17.50
C ALA A 31 -5.14 3.95 -16.99
N ASP A 32 -4.00 3.30 -17.27
CA ASP A 32 -3.70 1.96 -16.79
C ASP A 32 -3.61 1.90 -15.27
N ILE A 33 -4.16 0.82 -14.71
CA ILE A 33 -4.09 0.54 -13.27
C ILE A 33 -2.89 -0.35 -12.98
N HIS A 34 -1.91 0.21 -12.26
CA HIS A 34 -0.74 -0.49 -11.74
C HIS A 34 -0.99 -0.95 -10.29
N LEU A 35 -0.77 -2.25 -10.05
CA LEU A 35 -0.89 -2.87 -8.75
C LEU A 35 0.27 -3.87 -8.56
N TRP A 36 0.82 -3.92 -7.36
CA TRP A 36 1.72 -4.97 -6.89
C TRP A 36 1.05 -5.65 -5.69
N ASP A 37 1.12 -6.98 -5.67
CA ASP A 37 0.51 -7.87 -4.68
C ASP A 37 1.53 -8.72 -3.92
N ASP A 38 2.82 -8.40 -4.04
CA ASP A 38 3.91 -9.12 -3.38
C ASP A 38 3.95 -8.91 -1.85
N TYR A 39 3.32 -7.84 -1.34
CA TYR A 39 3.56 -7.32 0.01
C TYR A 39 2.42 -7.54 1.02
N PHE A 40 1.31 -8.18 0.60
CA PHE A 40 0.15 -8.34 1.48
C PHE A 40 0.09 -9.63 2.28
N ALA A 41 0.87 -10.64 1.86
CA ALA A 41 0.94 -11.92 2.54
C ALA A 41 1.28 -11.73 4.03
N PRO A 42 0.76 -12.57 4.93
CA PRO A 42 -0.02 -13.79 4.65
C PRO A 42 -1.50 -13.52 4.34
N GLY A 43 -1.98 -12.30 4.51
CA GLY A 43 -3.36 -11.93 4.19
C GLY A 43 -3.79 -10.59 4.78
N TYR A 44 -5.05 -10.25 4.54
CA TYR A 44 -5.64 -9.03 5.09
C TYR A 44 -5.67 -9.07 6.62
N GLY A 45 -5.28 -7.95 7.24
CA GLY A 45 -5.29 -7.82 8.70
C GLY A 45 -4.19 -8.61 9.42
N VAL A 46 -3.33 -9.33 8.71
CA VAL A 46 -2.20 -10.05 9.31
C VAL A 46 -0.90 -9.31 8.95
N PRO A 47 -0.20 -8.73 9.93
CA PRO A 47 1.12 -8.13 9.76
C PRO A 47 2.15 -9.09 9.16
N ASN A 48 3.19 -8.52 8.57
CA ASN A 48 4.34 -9.25 8.06
C ASN A 48 5.63 -8.49 8.40
N ASP A 49 6.76 -9.20 8.37
CA ASP A 49 8.05 -8.65 8.81
C ASP A 49 8.42 -7.40 8.01
N ALA A 50 8.31 -7.44 6.68
CA ALA A 50 8.65 -6.29 5.83
C ALA A 50 7.81 -5.04 6.17
N GLY A 51 6.51 -5.21 6.39
CA GLY A 51 5.61 -4.13 6.79
C GLY A 51 5.93 -3.60 8.19
N MET A 52 6.29 -4.46 9.13
CA MET A 52 6.66 -4.06 10.50
C MET A 52 8.03 -3.39 10.55
N GLU A 53 8.99 -3.82 9.74
CA GLU A 53 10.28 -3.14 9.60
C GLU A 53 10.09 -1.75 8.98
N ALA A 54 9.19 -1.59 8.01
CA ALA A 54 8.84 -0.28 7.47
C ALA A 54 8.18 0.64 8.52
N VAL A 55 7.31 0.09 9.39
CA VAL A 55 6.74 0.85 10.53
C VAL A 55 7.85 1.34 11.47
N LYS A 56 8.78 0.46 11.87
CA LYS A 56 9.91 0.82 12.75
C LYS A 56 10.83 1.85 12.10
N LEU A 57 11.13 1.68 10.82
CA LEU A 57 12.01 2.56 10.06
C LEU A 57 11.48 4.00 10.04
N LEU A 58 10.21 4.18 9.67
CA LEU A 58 9.62 5.53 9.60
C LEU A 58 9.36 6.16 10.95
N ALA A 59 9.00 5.36 11.95
CA ALA A 59 8.89 5.85 13.31
C ALA A 59 10.25 6.35 13.85
N SER A 60 11.33 5.61 13.58
CA SER A 60 12.67 5.93 14.11
C SER A 60 13.38 7.05 13.36
N LEU A 61 13.20 7.16 12.06
CA LEU A 61 13.88 8.17 11.24
C LEU A 61 13.09 9.48 11.14
N GLU A 62 11.76 9.41 11.08
CA GLU A 62 10.91 10.57 10.73
C GLU A 62 9.84 10.87 11.78
N GLY A 63 9.70 10.05 12.83
CA GLY A 63 8.62 10.21 13.81
C GLY A 63 7.22 9.98 13.23
N VAL A 64 7.12 9.31 12.09
CA VAL A 64 5.85 9.05 11.40
C VAL A 64 5.34 7.66 11.75
N LEU A 65 4.11 7.59 12.27
CA LEU A 65 3.48 6.33 12.68
C LEU A 65 2.66 5.71 11.55
N LEU A 66 3.23 4.69 10.91
CA LEU A 66 2.49 3.81 10.02
C LEU A 66 1.71 2.74 10.81
N ASP A 67 0.87 1.98 10.12
CA ASP A 67 0.06 0.90 10.70
C ASP A 67 0.42 -0.50 10.15
N PRO A 68 0.15 -1.57 10.91
CA PRO A 68 0.52 -2.94 10.51
C PRO A 68 -0.28 -3.54 9.35
N VAL A 69 -1.43 -2.96 8.99
CA VAL A 69 -2.39 -3.55 8.05
C VAL A 69 -2.30 -2.91 6.67
N TYR A 70 -2.15 -1.58 6.60
CA TYR A 70 -2.18 -0.84 5.33
C TYR A 70 -0.83 -0.18 5.02
N THR A 71 -0.48 0.84 5.78
CA THR A 71 0.57 1.80 5.43
C THR A 71 1.96 1.23 5.65
N GLY A 72 2.16 0.35 6.64
CA GLY A 72 3.40 -0.42 6.78
C GLY A 72 3.68 -1.29 5.55
N LYS A 73 2.68 -2.04 5.09
CA LYS A 73 2.80 -2.87 3.87
C LYS A 73 2.99 -2.04 2.60
N ALA A 74 2.30 -0.91 2.49
CA ALA A 74 2.46 -0.01 1.36
C ALA A 74 3.86 0.63 1.32
N MET A 75 4.40 1.01 2.48
CA MET A 75 5.76 1.54 2.61
C MET A 75 6.81 0.46 2.32
N ALA A 76 6.62 -0.77 2.82
CA ALA A 76 7.50 -1.89 2.47
C ALA A 76 7.55 -2.10 0.94
N GLY A 77 6.39 -2.03 0.28
CA GLY A 77 6.33 -2.09 -1.18
C GLY A 77 7.04 -0.92 -1.88
N LEU A 78 6.97 0.29 -1.32
CA LEU A 78 7.74 1.44 -1.84
C LEU A 78 9.25 1.22 -1.71
N ILE A 79 9.72 0.80 -0.54
CA ILE A 79 11.15 0.57 -0.26
C ILE A 79 11.71 -0.52 -1.18
N ASP A 80 11.02 -1.66 -1.29
CA ASP A 80 11.45 -2.73 -2.19
C ASP A 80 11.32 -2.30 -3.66
N GLY A 81 10.31 -1.52 -4.02
CA GLY A 81 10.17 -0.95 -5.36
C GLY A 81 11.37 -0.09 -5.78
N ILE A 82 11.96 0.68 -4.86
CA ILE A 82 13.21 1.42 -5.08
C ILE A 82 14.38 0.43 -5.24
N SER A 83 14.53 -0.51 -4.29
CA SER A 83 15.61 -1.51 -4.29
C SER A 83 15.68 -2.31 -5.60
N GLN A 84 14.51 -2.70 -6.12
CA GLN A 84 14.35 -3.52 -7.32
C GLN A 84 14.20 -2.69 -8.61
N LYS A 85 14.32 -1.35 -8.54
CA LYS A 85 14.11 -0.43 -9.68
C LYS A 85 12.79 -0.69 -10.43
N ARG A 86 11.69 -0.87 -9.68
CA ARG A 86 10.34 -1.13 -10.25
C ARG A 86 9.64 0.12 -10.75
N PHE A 87 10.11 1.30 -10.37
CA PHE A 87 9.59 2.58 -10.85
C PHE A 87 10.13 2.89 -12.26
N ASN A 88 9.44 3.77 -12.98
CA ASN A 88 9.77 4.13 -14.36
C ASN A 88 11.09 4.91 -14.48
N ASP A 89 11.47 5.65 -13.44
CA ASP A 89 12.67 6.46 -13.36
C ASP A 89 13.13 6.67 -11.90
N ASP A 90 14.25 7.39 -11.72
CA ASP A 90 14.82 7.74 -10.40
C ASP A 90 14.24 9.05 -9.82
N GLY A 91 13.07 9.48 -10.29
CA GLY A 91 12.43 10.72 -9.89
C GLY A 91 11.80 10.70 -8.48
N PRO A 92 11.25 11.84 -8.02
CA PRO A 92 10.60 11.93 -6.71
C PRO A 92 9.38 11.02 -6.59
N ILE A 93 9.25 10.33 -5.45
CA ILE A 93 8.11 9.48 -5.11
C ILE A 93 7.28 10.14 -4.01
N LEU A 94 5.97 10.28 -4.24
CA LEU A 94 5.01 10.73 -3.22
C LEU A 94 4.33 9.51 -2.57
N PHE A 95 4.56 9.32 -1.28
CA PHE A 95 3.82 8.33 -0.49
C PHE A 95 2.54 8.94 0.09
N ILE A 96 1.38 8.33 -0.18
CA ILE A 96 0.11 8.73 0.40
C ILE A 96 -0.10 7.99 1.72
N HIS A 97 0.18 8.66 2.85
CA HIS A 97 -0.07 8.11 4.17
C HIS A 97 -1.57 8.14 4.51
N THR A 98 -2.25 7.01 4.33
CA THR A 98 -3.71 6.89 4.53
C THR A 98 -4.14 6.72 6.00
N GLY A 99 -3.28 7.01 6.97
CA GLY A 99 -3.56 6.83 8.41
C GLY A 99 -3.42 5.39 8.91
N GLY A 100 -4.29 4.97 9.82
CA GLY A 100 -4.32 3.61 10.40
C GLY A 100 -3.58 3.42 11.73
N ALA A 101 -2.77 4.41 12.16
CA ALA A 101 -1.93 4.33 13.37
C ALA A 101 -2.63 3.82 14.66
N PRO A 102 -3.92 4.12 14.94
CA PRO A 102 -4.59 3.55 16.11
C PRO A 102 -4.57 2.00 16.17
N ALA A 103 -4.44 1.32 15.03
CA ALA A 103 -4.30 -0.13 14.98
C ALA A 103 -3.05 -0.64 15.71
N LEU A 104 -1.97 0.15 15.80
CA LEU A 104 -0.75 -0.24 16.54
C LEU A 104 -1.07 -0.73 17.96
N PHE A 105 -2.01 -0.08 18.64
CA PHE A 105 -2.40 -0.44 20.00
C PHE A 105 -3.28 -1.69 20.09
N ALA A 106 -3.98 -2.04 19.01
CA ALA A 106 -4.78 -3.25 18.92
C ALA A 106 -3.94 -4.49 18.55
N TYR A 107 -2.82 -4.29 17.84
CA TYR A 107 -1.92 -5.37 17.44
C TYR A 107 -0.83 -5.66 18.49
N HIS A 108 -0.58 -4.74 19.42
CA HIS A 108 0.24 -5.00 20.59
C HIS A 108 -0.46 -5.97 21.58
N PRO A 109 0.23 -6.93 22.25
CA PRO A 109 1.69 -7.17 22.25
C PRO A 109 2.16 -8.31 21.34
N HIS A 110 1.25 -8.95 20.59
CA HIS A 110 1.48 -10.29 20.04
C HIS A 110 1.35 -10.39 18.53
N VAL A 111 1.61 -9.30 17.83
CA VAL A 111 1.95 -9.32 16.41
C VAL A 111 3.09 -8.37 16.11
#